data_AF-B4HDQ2-F1
#
_entry.id   AF-B4HDQ2-F1
#
_cell.length_a   1.000
_cell.length_b   1.000
_cell.length_c   1.000
_cell.angle_alpha   90.00
_cell.angle_beta   90.00
_cell.angle_gamma   90.00
#
_symmetry.space_group_name_H-M   'P 1'
#
loop_
_entity.id
_entity.type
_entity.pdbx_description
1 polymer ?
#
loop_
_entity_poly.entity_id
_entity_poly.type
_entity_poly.pdbx_seq_one_letter_code
_entity_poly.pdbx_strand_id
1 'polypeptide(L)'
;MEELRKHLSKVNVICASGASSPPVYKDECVYSYDNPETPTGLYVCLHSFLGFGEAHVREYASKTGNAVFLHIKREKTLKKDESAEQEKKEAAAEAPPESKITRLAIGVDGRLQ
;
A
#
# COMPACT_ATOMS: atom_id res chain seq x y z
N MET A 1 14.73 25.04 2.56
CA MET A 1 15.97 24.23 2.62
C MET A 1 16.81 24.49 3.87
N GLU A 2 16.83 25.70 4.44
CA GLU A 2 17.63 26.00 5.64
C GLU A 2 17.16 25.25 6.89
N GLU A 3 15.86 25.06 7.09
CA GLU A 3 15.35 24.28 8.21
C GLU A 3 15.79 22.82 8.15
N LEU A 4 15.78 22.22 6.96
CA LEU A 4 16.23 20.84 6.76
C LEU A 4 17.70 20.68 7.16
N ARG A 5 18.56 21.68 6.87
CA ARG A 5 19.99 21.65 7.22
C ARG A 5 20.24 21.48 8.72
N LYS A 6 19.35 22.00 9.58
CA LYS A 6 19.44 21.87 11.03
C LYS A 6 19.25 20.42 11.52
N HIS A 7 18.61 19.58 10.71
CA HIS A 7 18.24 18.21 11.08
C HIS A 7 18.99 17.13 10.28
N LEU A 8 19.85 17.51 9.32
CA LEU A 8 20.59 16.56 8.49
C LEU A 8 21.50 15.62 9.28
N SER A 9 22.02 16.06 10.44
CA SER A 9 22.84 15.21 11.33
C SER A 9 22.08 14.01 11.90
N LYS A 10 20.75 14.03 11.90
CA LYS A 10 19.90 12.92 12.36
C LYS A 10 19.44 11.99 11.24
N VAL A 11 19.71 12.33 9.99
CA VAL A 11 19.30 11.53 8.82
C VAL A 11 20.29 10.39 8.64
N ASN A 12 19.82 9.16 8.80
CA ASN A 12 20.60 7.96 8.59
C ASN A 12 20.38 7.45 7.16
N VAL A 13 21.47 7.03 6.51
CA VAL A 13 21.42 6.38 5.20
C VAL A 13 21.62 4.89 5.41
N ILE A 14 20.79 4.08 4.76
CA ILE A 14 20.95 2.64 4.76
C ILE A 14 22.13 2.32 3.84
N CYS A 15 23.30 2.08 4.45
CA CYS A 15 24.48 1.64 3.71
C CYS A 15 24.38 0.12 3.49
N ALA A 16 24.24 -0.30 2.23
CA ALA A 16 24.13 -1.71 1.84
C ALA A 16 25.45 -2.50 1.94
N SER A 17 26.53 -1.91 2.46
CA SER A 17 27.86 -2.53 2.54
C SER A 17 28.11 -3.18 3.91
N GLY A 18 27.55 -4.37 4.14
CA GLY A 18 28.03 -5.29 5.18
C GLY A 18 27.03 -5.72 6.27
N ALA A 19 26.82 -7.03 6.33
CA ALA A 19 26.34 -7.88 7.42
C ALA A 19 24.92 -7.74 8.01
N SER A 20 24.28 -6.56 8.10
CA SER A 20 22.88 -6.46 8.56
C SER A 20 22.31 -5.07 8.34
N SER A 21 21.53 -4.86 7.27
CA SER A 21 20.76 -3.61 7.10
C SER A 21 19.66 -3.52 8.15
N PRO A 22 19.45 -2.37 8.80
CA PRO A 22 18.33 -2.20 9.73
C PRO A 22 17.00 -2.39 9.00
N PRO A 23 15.98 -2.99 9.67
CA PRO A 23 14.67 -3.14 9.07
C PRO A 23 14.04 -1.77 8.79
N VAL A 24 13.33 -1.67 7.67
CA VAL A 24 12.62 -0.46 7.24
C VAL A 24 11.13 -0.75 7.17
N TYR A 25 10.36 -0.13 8.05
CA TYR A 25 8.92 -0.31 8.15
C TYR A 25 8.21 0.66 7.21
N LYS A 26 8.26 0.37 5.90
CA LYS A 26 7.68 1.22 4.84
C LYS A 26 6.33 0.75 4.31
N ASP A 27 5.82 -0.37 4.81
CA ASP A 27 4.62 -1.00 4.28
C ASP A 27 3.37 -0.64 5.10
N GLU A 28 3.50 -0.48 6.43
CA GLU A 28 2.39 -0.13 7.34
C GLU A 28 2.87 0.77 8.49
N CYS A 29 1.91 1.48 9.11
CA CYS A 29 2.13 2.28 10.31
C CYS A 29 2.34 1.40 11.55
N VAL A 30 3.22 1.82 12.47
CA VAL A 30 3.48 1.08 13.72
C VAL A 30 2.29 1.13 14.71
N TYR A 31 1.39 2.11 14.57
CA TYR A 31 0.25 2.31 15.49
C TYR A 31 -1.13 2.09 14.84
N SER A 32 -1.21 2.06 13.52
CA SER A 32 -2.46 1.94 12.77
C SER A 32 -2.25 1.08 11.53
N TYR A 33 -3.34 0.76 10.81
CA TYR A 33 -3.26 0.04 9.52
C TYR A 33 -3.05 0.99 8.32
N ASP A 34 -2.61 2.22 8.58
CA ASP A 34 -2.28 3.16 7.51
C ASP A 34 -1.09 2.63 6.72
N ASN A 35 -1.18 2.71 5.40
CA ASN A 35 -0.19 2.22 4.46
C ASN A 35 0.03 3.24 3.32
N PRO A 36 1.01 3.06 2.44
CA PRO A 36 1.25 4.01 1.35
C PRO A 36 0.06 4.21 0.39
N GLU A 37 -0.90 3.29 0.32
CA GLU A 37 -2.09 3.38 -0.53
C GLU A 37 -3.24 4.16 0.14
N THR A 38 -3.13 4.45 1.45
CA THR A 38 -4.13 5.27 2.13
C THR A 38 -4.11 6.72 1.61
N PRO A 39 -5.23 7.46 1.72
CA PRO A 39 -5.32 8.84 1.22
C PRO A 39 -4.22 9.77 1.75
N THR A 40 -3.79 9.54 2.99
CA THR A 40 -2.77 10.31 3.70
C THR A 40 -1.35 9.82 3.44
N GLY A 41 -1.18 8.61 2.89
CA GLY A 41 0.11 7.95 2.71
C GLY A 41 0.77 7.55 4.03
N LEU A 42 2.06 7.22 3.94
CA LEU A 42 2.88 6.76 5.08
C LEU A 42 4.14 7.62 5.24
N TYR A 43 4.46 7.99 6.47
CA TYR A 43 5.63 8.80 6.83
C TYR A 43 6.70 7.93 7.48
N VAL A 44 7.81 7.70 6.80
CA VAL A 44 8.93 6.90 7.31
C VAL A 44 10.00 7.81 7.91
N CYS A 45 10.32 7.62 9.19
CA CYS A 45 11.35 8.41 9.86
C CYS A 45 12.76 8.09 9.32
N LEU A 46 13.51 9.09 8.84
CA LEU A 46 14.86 8.86 8.31
C LEU A 46 15.93 8.59 9.38
N HIS A 47 15.58 8.67 10.66
CA HIS A 47 16.49 8.31 11.76
C HIS A 47 16.31 6.85 12.21
N SER A 48 15.05 6.43 12.39
CA SER A 48 14.67 5.14 13.00
C SER A 48 14.11 4.11 12.02
N PHE A 49 13.78 4.52 10.80
CA PHE A 49 13.15 3.71 9.76
C PHE A 49 11.77 3.12 10.12
N LEU A 50 11.11 3.68 11.14
CA LEU A 50 9.72 3.38 11.49
C LEU A 50 8.73 4.14 10.60
N GLY A 51 7.62 3.48 10.23
CA GLY A 51 6.51 4.05 9.45
C GLY A 51 5.39 4.56 10.35
N PHE A 52 4.85 5.74 10.04
CA PHE A 52 3.77 6.38 10.77
C PHE A 52 2.69 6.90 9.82
N GLY A 53 1.42 6.76 10.21
CA GLY A 53 0.31 7.48 9.59
C GLY A 53 0.29 8.96 9.99
N GLU A 54 -0.48 9.76 9.27
CA GLU A 54 -0.58 11.23 9.50
C GLU A 54 -1.00 11.57 10.93
N ALA A 55 -1.91 10.79 11.52
CA ALA A 55 -2.40 11.01 12.89
C ALA A 55 -1.30 10.89 13.95
N HIS A 56 -0.27 10.06 13.71
CA HIS A 56 0.74 9.69 14.71
C HIS A 56 2.11 10.32 14.47
N VAL A 57 2.41 10.77 13.25
CA VAL A 57 3.73 11.32 12.89
C VAL A 57 4.08 12.54 13.74
N ARG A 58 3.10 13.41 14.01
CA ARG A 58 3.32 14.65 14.78
C ARG A 58 3.65 14.35 16.24
N GLU A 59 2.92 13.43 16.85
CA GLU A 59 3.16 13.02 18.24
C GLU A 59 4.54 12.36 18.39
N TYR A 60 4.90 11.47 17.46
CA TYR A 60 6.22 10.84 17.43
C TYR A 60 7.35 11.87 17.27
N ALA A 61 7.18 12.85 16.37
CA ALA A 61 8.15 13.94 16.18
C ALA A 61 8.32 14.77 17.45
N SER A 62 7.23 15.11 18.15
CA SER A 62 7.29 15.84 19.42
C SER A 62 7.97 15.05 20.54
N LYS A 63 7.75 13.72 20.62
CA LYS A 63 8.36 12.86 21.65
C LYS A 63 9.85 12.58 21.43
N THR A 64 10.26 12.41 20.16
CA THR A 64 11.65 12.00 19.83
C THR A 64 12.53 13.15 19.35
N GLY A 65 11.95 14.27 18.95
CA GLY A 65 12.66 15.37 18.30
C GLY A 65 13.19 15.02 16.90
N ASN A 66 12.68 13.95 16.29
CA ASN A 66 12.98 13.57 14.90
C ASN A 66 11.93 14.22 13.99
N ALA A 67 12.36 15.21 13.20
CA ALA A 67 11.48 16.04 12.40
C ALA A 67 11.53 15.74 10.89
N VAL A 68 12.38 14.80 10.46
CA VAL A 68 12.59 14.49 9.04
C VAL A 68 12.01 13.12 8.70
N PHE A 69 11.05 13.11 7.79
CA PHE A 69 10.33 11.93 7.34
C PHE A 69 10.31 11.86 5.81
N LEU A 70 10.36 10.65 5.28
CA LEU A 70 10.06 10.33 3.90
C LEU A 70 8.57 10.03 3.78
N HIS A 71 7.83 10.87 3.06
CA HIS A 71 6.41 10.65 2.80
C HIS A 71 6.24 9.79 1.54
N ILE A 72 5.64 8.62 1.69
CA ILE A 72 5.38 7.65 0.62
C ILE A 72 3.88 7.59 0.39
N LYS A 73 3.45 7.94 -0.82
CA LYS A 73 2.08 7.82 -1.29
C LYS A 73 2.06 7.02 -2.60
N ARG A 74 1.23 5.99 -2.67
CA ARG A 74 1.04 5.13 -3.84
C ARG A 74 -0.39 5.29 -4.34
N GLU A 75 -0.54 5.71 -5.58
CA GLU A 75 -1.84 5.82 -6.23
C GLU A 75 -1.92 4.76 -7.34
N LYS A 76 -2.93 3.88 -7.27
CA LYS A 76 -3.19 2.88 -8.31
C LYS A 76 -3.96 3.53 -9.43
N THR A 77 -3.33 3.70 -10.58
CA THR A 77 -4.02 4.08 -11.81
C THR A 77 -4.44 2.83 -12.57
N LEU A 78 -5.73 2.74 -12.90
CA LEU A 78 -6.17 1.74 -13.88
C LEU A 78 -5.45 2.04 -15.19
N LYS A 79 -4.78 1.06 -15.76
CA LYS A 79 -4.26 1.19 -17.11
C LYS A 79 -5.47 1.44 -18.00
N LYS A 80 -5.44 2.49 -18.81
CA LYS A 80 -6.43 2.64 -19.89
C LYS A 80 -6.21 1.48 -20.83
N ASP A 81 -7.08 0.50 -20.69
CA ASP A 81 -7.04 -0.72 -21.44
C ASP A 81 -7.42 -0.45 -22.91
N GLU A 82 -6.52 -0.81 -23.82
CA GLU A 82 -6.86 -1.29 -25.17
C GLU A 82 -7.71 -2.58 -25.13
N SER A 83 -8.19 -2.99 -23.95
CA SER A 83 -9.18 -4.06 -23.73
C SER A 83 -10.62 -3.58 -23.95
N ALA A 84 -10.85 -2.27 -24.14
CA ALA A 84 -12.15 -1.71 -24.52
C ALA A 84 -12.60 -2.09 -25.95
N GLU A 85 -11.73 -2.68 -26.77
CA GLU A 85 -12.13 -3.22 -28.10
C GLU A 85 -12.58 -4.69 -28.06
N GLN A 86 -12.36 -5.43 -26.97
CA GLN A 86 -12.87 -6.81 -26.85
C GLN A 86 -14.28 -6.87 -26.25
N GLU A 87 -14.65 -5.97 -25.33
CA GLU A 87 -16.03 -5.93 -24.80
C GLU A 87 -17.03 -5.28 -25.78
N LYS A 88 -16.55 -4.53 -26.79
CA LYS A 88 -17.43 -3.90 -27.80
C LYS A 88 -17.73 -4.78 -29.02
N LYS A 89 -17.06 -5.93 -29.19
CA LYS A 89 -17.38 -6.89 -30.27
C LYS A 89 -18.41 -7.95 -29.87
N GLU A 90 -18.68 -8.16 -28.58
CA GLU A 90 -19.70 -9.12 -28.14
C GLU A 90 -21.07 -8.48 -27.87
N ALA A 91 -21.18 -7.16 -27.81
CA ALA A 91 -22.43 -6.43 -27.58
C ALA A 91 -23.20 -6.05 -28.87
N ALA A 92 -22.71 -6.42 -30.06
CA ALA A 92 -23.34 -6.11 -31.35
C ALA A 92 -23.86 -7.36 -32.11
N ALA A 93 -24.06 -8.48 -31.41
CA ALA A 93 -24.77 -9.65 -31.92
C ALA A 93 -25.98 -9.94 -31.02
N GLU A 94 -27.04 -9.16 -31.19
CA GLU A 94 -28.37 -9.44 -30.64
C GLU A 94 -28.88 -10.81 -31.14
N ALA A 95 -28.72 -11.86 -30.32
CA ALA A 95 -29.72 -12.92 -30.12
C ALA A 95 -29.36 -13.71 -28.83
N PRO A 96 -30.33 -14.00 -27.94
CA PRO A 96 -30.06 -14.54 -26.61
C PRO A 96 -29.76 -16.04 -26.66
N PRO A 97 -28.93 -16.55 -25.74
CA PRO A 97 -29.30 -17.81 -25.10
C PRO A 97 -29.15 -17.73 -23.58
N GLU A 98 -30.30 -17.91 -22.94
CA GLU A 98 -30.42 -18.35 -21.56
C GLU A 98 -29.47 -19.54 -21.28
N SER A 99 -29.06 -19.67 -20.02
CA SER A 99 -28.34 -20.82 -19.42
C SER A 99 -26.81 -20.86 -19.52
N LYS A 100 -26.14 -20.00 -18.74
CA LYS A 100 -24.90 -20.42 -18.03
C LYS A 100 -24.96 -20.03 -16.57
N ILE A 101 -25.95 -20.58 -15.86
CA ILE A 101 -25.88 -20.76 -14.42
C ILE A 101 -24.67 -21.67 -14.17
N THR A 102 -23.63 -21.17 -13.51
CA THR A 102 -22.52 -21.99 -13.05
C THR A 102 -23.05 -22.97 -12.01
N ARG A 103 -23.20 -24.24 -12.40
CA ARG A 103 -23.48 -25.33 -11.45
C ARG A 103 -22.34 -25.40 -10.44
N LEU A 104 -22.54 -24.82 -9.26
CA LEU A 104 -21.73 -25.12 -8.08
C LEU A 104 -22.05 -26.56 -7.68
N ALA A 105 -21.11 -27.48 -7.93
CA ALA A 105 -21.17 -28.84 -7.45
C ALA A 105 -20.82 -28.87 -5.95
N ILE A 106 -21.77 -28.50 -5.09
CA ILE A 106 -21.71 -28.83 -3.67
C ILE A 106 -22.10 -30.30 -3.56
N GLY A 107 -21.10 -31.17 -3.73
CA GLY A 107 -21.24 -32.60 -3.51
C GLY A 107 -21.22 -32.92 -2.03
N VAL A 108 -22.34 -32.76 -1.33
CA VAL A 108 -22.57 -33.44 -0.05
C VAL A 108 -24.02 -33.89 0.03
N ASP A 109 -24.26 -35.16 -0.31
CA ASP A 109 -25.31 -35.94 0.35
C ASP A 109 -24.98 -37.43 0.28
N GLY A 110 -24.54 -37.96 1.42
CA GLY A 110 -24.13 -39.34 1.63
C GLY A 110 -24.36 -39.80 3.06
N ARG A 111 -25.62 -39.74 3.50
CA ARG A 111 -26.30 -40.49 4.58
C ARG A 111 -25.79 -40.39 6.03
N LEU A 112 -26.66 -39.88 6.92
CA LEU A 112 -26.87 -40.47 8.24
C LEU A 112 -27.98 -41.52 8.13
N GLN A 113 -27.63 -42.79 8.39
CA GLN A 113 -28.53 -43.82 8.90
C GLN A 113 -27.74 -44.80 9.75
#